data_AF-A0A817Y6S4-F1
#
_entry.id   AF-A0A817Y6S4-F1
#
_cell.length_a   1.000
_cell.length_b   1.000
_cell.length_c   1.000
_cell.angle_alpha   90.00
_cell.angle_beta   90.00
_cell.angle_gamma   90.00
#
_symmetry.space_group_name_H-M   'P 1'
#
loop_
_entity.id
_entity.type
_entity.pdbx_description
1 polymer ?
#
loop_
_entity_poly.entity_id
_entity_poly.type
_entity_poly.pdbx_seq_one_letter_code
_entity_poly.pdbx_strand_id
1 'polypeptide(L)'
;MFSTQAPPAWTDRDSCFRCHTSFSAFTRRHHCRACGETFCATCSSKSSQLLEFGIEDEVRVCESCYDRITATGSVHLSTSGPSSTNISKGKSQAEFDEEHALQLAISLSQSEAEEKERQKKLLTQQYAMGSFIKNVQVKVVFF
;
A
#
# COMPACT_ATOMS: atom_id res chain seq x y z
N MET A 1 6.65 5.22 3.95
CA MET A 1 7.57 4.48 4.84
C MET A 1 7.24 3.01 4.68
N PHE A 2 8.20 2.17 4.29
CA PHE A 2 7.99 0.71 4.27
C PHE A 2 7.93 0.27 5.73
N SER A 3 6.73 -0.07 6.22
CA SER A 3 6.58 -0.62 7.56
C SER A 3 6.97 -2.09 7.48
N THR A 4 8.09 -2.46 8.09
CA THR A 4 8.47 -3.86 8.24
C THR A 4 7.52 -4.52 9.25
N GLN A 5 6.96 -5.67 8.88
CA GLN A 5 6.16 -6.46 9.82
C GLN A 5 7.08 -7.22 10.78
N ALA A 6 6.58 -7.51 11.97
CA ALA A 6 7.29 -8.37 12.91
C ALA A 6 7.29 -9.82 12.38
N PRO A 7 8.43 -10.55 12.43
CA PRO A 7 8.48 -11.96 12.08
C PRO A 7 7.50 -12.79 12.90
N PRO A 8 6.87 -13.83 12.32
CA PRO A 8 5.96 -14.70 13.06
C PRO A 8 6.69 -15.49 14.13
N ALA A 9 6.01 -15.73 15.25
CA ALA A 9 6.50 -16.61 16.29
C ALA A 9 6.67 -18.03 15.75
N TRP A 10 7.77 -18.69 16.14
CA TRP A 10 7.99 -20.08 15.77
C TRP A 10 7.12 -21.01 16.61
N THR A 11 6.46 -21.93 15.95
CA THR A 11 5.63 -22.96 16.58
C THR A 11 6.36 -24.29 16.50
N ASP A 12 6.50 -24.98 17.63
CA ASP A 12 7.03 -26.33 17.69
C ASP A 12 5.91 -27.37 17.54
N ARG A 13 6.17 -28.40 16.72
CA ARG A 13 5.27 -29.52 16.46
C ARG A 13 6.05 -30.83 16.49
N ASP A 14 5.38 -31.93 16.84
CA ASP A 14 5.96 -33.29 16.84
C ASP A 14 6.00 -33.95 15.45
N SER A 15 5.35 -33.34 14.46
CA SER A 15 5.31 -33.80 13.07
C SER A 15 5.41 -32.63 12.09
N CYS A 16 5.82 -32.92 10.85
CA CYS A 16 5.89 -31.92 9.78
C CYS A 16 4.51 -31.33 9.49
N PHE A 17 4.38 -30.01 9.44
CA PHE A 17 3.11 -29.34 9.17
C PHE A 17 2.50 -29.70 7.80
N ARG A 18 3.33 -30.03 6.80
CA ARG A 18 2.86 -30.37 5.44
C ARG A 18 2.63 -31.86 5.21
N CYS A 19 3.64 -32.69 5.47
CA CYS A 19 3.58 -34.12 5.14
C CYS A 19 3.25 -35.00 6.35
N HIS A 20 3.07 -34.41 7.54
CA HIS A 20 2.73 -35.08 8.79
C HIS A 20 3.71 -36.17 9.25
N THR A 21 4.90 -36.25 8.66
CA THR A 21 5.96 -37.15 9.13
C THR A 21 6.41 -36.76 10.53
N SER A 22 6.41 -37.72 11.45
CA SER A 22 6.87 -37.53 12.83
C SER A 22 8.35 -37.20 12.89
N PHE A 23 8.71 -36.23 13.74
CA PHE A 23 10.11 -35.92 13.98
C PHE A 23 10.75 -36.97 14.89
N SER A 24 12.04 -37.23 14.66
CA SER A 24 12.80 -38.25 15.38
C SER A 24 14.27 -37.84 15.46
N ALA A 25 15.13 -38.68 16.04
CA ALA A 25 16.58 -38.43 16.05
C ALA A 25 17.18 -38.29 14.63
N PHE A 26 16.57 -38.94 13.63
CA PHE A 26 17.01 -38.88 12.22
C PHE A 26 16.27 -37.79 11.43
N THR A 27 15.01 -37.50 11.76
CA THR A 27 14.21 -36.45 11.11
C THR A 27 14.19 -35.20 11.98
N ARG A 28 15.10 -34.26 11.70
CA ARG A 28 15.23 -33.00 12.45
C ARG A 28 14.10 -32.01 12.10
N ARG A 29 13.82 -31.12 13.05
CA ARG A 29 12.85 -30.03 12.93
C ARG A 29 13.46 -28.83 12.21
N HIS A 30 12.70 -28.21 11.33
CA HIS A 30 13.10 -26.98 10.62
C HIS A 30 11.94 -25.98 10.59
N HIS A 31 12.17 -24.74 10.99
CA HIS A 31 11.13 -23.70 10.95
C HIS A 31 11.18 -22.89 9.65
N CYS A 32 10.01 -22.58 9.10
CA CYS A 32 9.86 -21.61 8.02
C CYS A 32 9.92 -20.20 8.59
N ARG A 33 10.82 -19.34 8.08
CA ARG A 33 10.94 -17.95 8.58
C ARG A 33 9.76 -17.06 8.20
N ALA A 34 9.00 -17.44 7.17
CA ALA A 34 7.85 -16.67 6.68
C ALA A 34 6.54 -16.96 7.42
N CYS A 35 6.34 -18.18 7.95
CA CYS A 35 5.10 -18.56 8.63
C CYS A 35 5.28 -19.12 10.05
N GLY A 36 6.50 -19.43 10.47
CA GLY A 36 6.81 -19.91 11.82
C GLY A 36 6.51 -21.40 12.09
N GLU A 37 5.83 -22.12 11.19
CA GLU A 37 5.53 -23.55 11.37
C GLU A 37 6.76 -24.47 11.24
N THR A 38 6.67 -25.68 11.82
CA THR A 38 7.73 -26.71 11.79
C THR A 38 7.57 -27.68 10.60
N PHE A 39 8.65 -27.92 9.87
CA PHE A 39 8.74 -28.78 8.69
C PHE A 39 9.93 -29.74 8.75
N CYS A 40 9.90 -30.78 7.91
CA CYS A 40 11.08 -31.61 7.62
C CYS A 40 11.99 -30.93 6.56
N ALA A 41 13.19 -31.47 6.36
CA ALA A 41 14.17 -30.94 5.41
C ALA A 41 13.62 -30.84 3.98
N THR A 42 12.85 -31.84 3.55
CA THR A 42 12.28 -31.91 2.20
C THR A 42 11.20 -30.86 1.96
N CYS A 43 10.26 -30.68 2.90
CA CYS A 43 9.16 -29.71 2.77
C CYS A 43 9.59 -28.24 2.95
N SER A 44 10.81 -28.01 3.44
CA SER A 44 11.39 -26.68 3.65
C SER A 44 12.74 -26.52 2.94
N SER A 45 12.91 -27.16 1.77
CA SER A 45 14.18 -27.20 1.02
C SER A 45 14.53 -25.89 0.31
N LYS A 46 13.62 -24.92 0.27
CA LYS A 46 13.77 -23.65 -0.45
C LYS A 46 14.24 -22.52 0.48
N SER A 47 14.86 -21.52 -0.11
CA SER A 47 15.27 -20.28 0.56
C SER A 47 14.77 -19.09 -0.25
N SER A 48 14.39 -17.99 0.42
CA SER A 48 13.96 -16.76 -0.24
C SER A 48 14.22 -15.55 0.65
N GLN A 49 14.31 -14.37 0.05
CA GLN A 49 14.40 -13.10 0.76
C GLN A 49 13.04 -12.70 1.32
N LEU A 50 13.04 -12.04 2.47
CA LEU A 50 11.85 -11.70 3.23
C LEU A 50 11.81 -10.20 3.51
N LEU A 51 11.66 -9.42 2.44
CA LEU A 51 11.69 -7.94 2.48
C LEU A 51 10.60 -7.33 3.37
N GLU A 52 9.44 -7.98 3.46
CA GLU A 52 8.34 -7.57 4.34
C GLU A 52 8.74 -7.59 5.83
N PHE A 53 9.64 -8.50 6.20
CA PHE A 53 10.20 -8.62 7.54
C PHE A 53 11.54 -7.87 7.69
N GLY A 54 11.98 -7.13 6.66
CA GLY A 54 13.28 -6.46 6.64
C GLY A 54 14.48 -7.41 6.54
N ILE A 55 14.27 -8.64 6.05
CA ILE A 55 15.33 -9.64 5.90
C ILE A 55 15.72 -9.69 4.43
N GLU A 56 16.88 -9.13 4.12
CA GLU A 56 17.46 -9.10 2.77
C GLU A 56 18.22 -10.40 2.43
N ASP A 57 18.57 -11.19 3.44
CA ASP A 57 19.26 -12.48 3.26
C ASP A 57 18.30 -13.59 2.84
N GLU A 58 18.81 -14.56 2.07
CA GLU A 58 18.05 -15.77 1.73
C GLU A 58 17.89 -16.68 2.95
N VAL A 59 16.65 -16.80 3.42
CA VAL A 59 16.31 -17.62 4.58
C VAL A 59 15.39 -18.77 4.21
N ARG A 60 15.49 -19.87 4.97
CA ARG A 60 14.71 -21.08 4.73
C ARG A 60 13.20 -20.82 4.82
N VAL A 61 12.48 -21.24 3.80
CA VAL A 61 11.02 -21.16 3.71
C VAL A 61 10.42 -22.51 3.31
N CYS A 62 9.19 -22.76 3.74
CA CYS A 62 8.44 -23.89 3.18
C CYS A 62 8.07 -23.60 1.72
N GLU A 63 7.86 -24.64 0.94
CA GLU A 63 7.59 -24.52 -0.49
C GLU A 63 6.32 -23.69 -0.78
N SER A 64 5.27 -23.78 0.04
CA SER A 64 4.08 -22.93 -0.11
C SER A 64 4.36 -21.44 0.12
N CYS A 65 5.27 -21.10 1.04
CA CYS A 65 5.70 -19.72 1.22
C CYS A 65 6.61 -19.27 0.09
N TYR A 66 7.50 -20.13 -0.39
CA TYR A 66 8.36 -19.85 -1.53
C TYR A 66 7.55 -19.50 -2.78
N ASP A 67 6.53 -20.30 -3.10
CA ASP A 67 5.69 -20.08 -4.27
C ASP A 67 4.93 -18.74 -4.16
N ARG A 68 4.42 -18.41 -2.96
CA ARG A 68 3.78 -17.12 -2.71
C ARG A 68 4.74 -15.95 -2.91
N ILE A 69 5.92 -16.00 -2.30
CA ILE A 69 6.92 -14.90 -2.35
C ILE A 69 7.39 -14.68 -3.78
N THR A 70 7.73 -15.76 -4.49
CA THR A 70 8.19 -15.71 -5.88
C THR A 70 7.11 -15.26 -6.85
N ALA A 71 5.85 -15.68 -6.65
CA ALA A 71 4.72 -15.18 -7.43
C ALA A 71 4.45 -13.69 -7.18
N THR A 72 4.65 -13.20 -5.96
CA THR A 72 4.48 -11.78 -5.60
C THR A 72 5.63 -10.87 -6.01
N GLY A 73 6.73 -11.42 -6.55
CA GLY A 73 7.81 -10.62 -7.16
C GLY A 73 7.38 -9.73 -8.34
N SER A 74 6.11 -9.82 -8.76
CA SER A 74 5.52 -8.93 -9.77
C SER A 74 4.42 -7.98 -9.27
N VAL A 75 3.73 -8.25 -8.16
CA VAL A 75 2.68 -7.36 -7.61
C VAL A 75 2.48 -7.63 -6.11
N HIS A 76 2.43 -6.55 -5.33
CA HIS A 76 2.22 -6.49 -3.87
C HIS A 76 1.15 -7.45 -3.30
N LEU A 77 1.48 -7.95 -2.12
CA LEU A 77 0.87 -8.99 -1.27
C LEU A 77 -0.63 -8.84 -0.93
N SER A 78 -1.32 -9.99 -0.84
CA SER A 78 -2.48 -10.15 0.04
C SER A 78 -2.34 -11.42 0.89
N THR A 79 -2.49 -11.20 2.19
CA THR A 79 -2.65 -12.12 3.32
C THR A 79 -3.67 -13.23 3.08
N SER A 80 -3.33 -14.48 3.42
CA SER A 80 -4.10 -15.35 4.36
C SER A 80 -3.68 -16.83 4.30
N GLY A 81 -3.70 -17.49 5.46
CA GLY A 81 -3.65 -18.96 5.60
C GLY A 81 -4.88 -19.67 4.99
N PRO A 82 -4.99 -21.00 5.15
CA PRO A 82 -5.98 -21.79 4.41
C PRO A 82 -7.31 -21.79 5.16
N SER A 83 -8.36 -21.21 4.56
CA SER A 83 -9.68 -21.80 4.63
C SER A 83 -10.55 -21.34 3.47
N SER A 84 -11.12 -22.32 2.80
CA SER A 84 -11.98 -22.27 1.63
C SER A 84 -13.10 -21.23 1.71
N THR A 85 -13.28 -20.42 0.67
CA THR A 85 -14.56 -20.14 -0.03
C THR A 85 -14.35 -19.08 -1.11
N ASN A 86 -14.99 -19.27 -2.27
CA ASN A 86 -15.13 -18.28 -3.35
C ASN A 86 -15.64 -16.94 -2.80
N ILE A 87 -14.85 -15.86 -2.82
CA ILE A 87 -15.35 -14.47 -2.74
C ILE A 87 -14.48 -13.55 -3.60
N SER A 88 -15.21 -12.75 -4.38
CA SER A 88 -14.82 -11.67 -5.28
C SER A 88 -13.70 -10.78 -4.73
N LYS A 89 -12.82 -10.39 -5.65
CA LYS A 89 -11.77 -9.37 -5.49
C LYS A 89 -12.40 -8.03 -5.10
N GLY A 90 -12.65 -7.83 -3.80
CA GLY A 90 -13.13 -6.59 -3.20
C GLY A 90 -11.95 -5.83 -2.62
N LYS A 91 -11.64 -4.66 -3.19
CA LYS A 91 -10.75 -3.65 -2.64
C LYS A 91 -11.22 -3.33 -1.20
N SER A 92 -10.31 -3.34 -0.23
CA SER A 92 -10.68 -3.28 1.19
C SER A 92 -11.39 -1.95 1.54
N GLN A 93 -12.37 -1.99 2.45
CA GLN A 93 -13.22 -0.86 2.83
C GLN A 93 -12.42 0.39 3.24
N ALA A 94 -11.27 0.19 3.92
CA ALA A 94 -10.39 1.27 4.34
C ALA A 94 -9.73 2.03 3.17
N GLU A 95 -9.40 1.33 2.08
CA GLU A 95 -8.77 1.94 0.90
C GLU A 95 -9.77 2.77 0.07
N PHE A 96 -11.04 2.35 0.05
CA PHE A 96 -12.12 3.10 -0.61
C PHE A 96 -12.44 4.41 0.13
N ASP A 97 -12.43 4.38 1.46
CA ASP A 97 -12.71 5.56 2.28
C ASP A 97 -11.60 6.62 2.15
N GLU A 98 -10.34 6.20 2.06
CA GLU A 98 -9.20 7.11 1.82
C GLU A 98 -9.23 7.71 0.40
N GLU A 99 -9.50 6.90 -0.62
CA GLU A 99 -9.59 7.36 -2.02
C GLU A 99 -10.73 8.38 -2.20
N HIS A 100 -11.89 8.12 -1.59
CA HIS A 100 -13.03 9.03 -1.62
C HIS A 100 -12.76 10.34 -0.87
N ALA A 101 -12.09 10.28 0.30
CA ALA A 101 -11.70 11.47 1.04
C ALA A 101 -10.71 12.36 0.26
N LEU A 102 -9.75 11.74 -0.43
CA LEU A 102 -8.79 12.47 -1.28
C LEU A 102 -9.48 13.10 -2.49
N GLN A 103 -10.43 12.40 -3.10
CA GLN A 103 -11.19 12.90 -4.24
C GLN A 103 -12.06 14.11 -3.86
N LEU A 104 -12.66 14.11 -2.67
CA LEU A 104 -13.41 15.26 -2.15
C LEU A 104 -12.50 16.47 -1.90
N ALA A 105 -11.31 16.27 -1.31
CA ALA A 105 -10.36 17.35 -1.05
C ALA A 105 -9.88 18.04 -2.34
N ILE A 106 -9.63 17.27 -3.41
CA ILE A 106 -9.26 17.80 -4.73
C ILE A 106 -10.38 18.66 -5.31
N SER A 107 -11.63 18.19 -5.24
CA SER A 107 -12.80 18.92 -5.75
C SER A 107 -13.01 20.25 -5.01
N LEU A 108 -12.91 20.25 -3.68
CA LEU A 108 -13.02 21.48 -2.88
C LEU A 108 -11.90 22.47 -3.24
N SER A 109 -10.65 22.02 -3.33
CA SER A 109 -9.53 22.87 -3.72
C SER A 109 -9.70 23.46 -5.13
N GLN A 110 -10.26 22.71 -6.08
CA GLN A 110 -10.55 23.22 -7.42
C GLN A 110 -11.66 24.28 -7.38
N SER A 111 -12.74 24.03 -6.64
CA SER A 111 -13.84 25.00 -6.50
C SER A 111 -13.40 26.32 -5.85
N GLU A 112 -12.55 26.24 -4.81
CA GLU A 112 -11.96 27.40 -4.15
C GLU A 112 -11.00 28.16 -5.06
N ALA A 113 -10.21 27.45 -5.88
CA ALA A 113 -9.30 28.06 -6.83
C ALA A 113 -10.06 28.82 -7.94
N GLU A 114 -11.14 28.25 -8.47
CA GLU A 114 -11.98 28.89 -9.48
C GLU A 114 -12.70 30.13 -8.94
N GLU A 115 -13.13 30.11 -7.68
CA GLU A 115 -13.74 31.27 -7.05
C GLU A 115 -12.73 32.39 -6.81
N LYS A 116 -11.51 32.06 -6.38
CA LYS A 116 -10.41 33.05 -6.27
C LYS A 116 -10.06 33.65 -7.62
N GLU A 117 -10.02 32.86 -8.68
CA GLU A 117 -9.77 33.38 -10.03
C GLU A 117 -10.93 34.25 -10.54
N ARG A 118 -12.19 33.89 -10.24
CA ARG A 118 -13.36 34.76 -10.52
C ARG A 118 -13.25 36.09 -9.76
N GLN A 119 -12.93 36.07 -8.48
CA GLN A 119 -12.74 37.28 -7.69
C GLN A 119 -11.59 38.14 -8.19
N LYS A 120 -10.45 37.54 -8.56
CA LYS A 120 -9.33 38.27 -9.18
C LYS A 120 -9.74 38.91 -10.51
N LYS A 121 -10.50 38.20 -11.35
CA LYS A 121 -11.02 38.76 -12.61
C LYS A 121 -11.97 39.93 -12.35
N LEU A 122 -12.87 39.82 -11.38
CA LEU A 122 -13.77 40.91 -10.99
C LEU A 122 -12.99 42.11 -10.45
N LEU A 123 -12.01 41.89 -9.58
CA LEU A 123 -11.12 42.95 -9.06
C LEU A 123 -10.31 43.59 -10.19
N THR A 124 -9.74 42.79 -11.09
CA THR A 124 -8.97 43.29 -12.23
C THR A 124 -9.86 44.10 -13.17
N GLN A 125 -11.10 43.63 -13.42
CA GLN A 125 -12.08 44.35 -14.23
C GLN A 125 -12.51 45.66 -13.57
N GLN A 126 -12.72 45.66 -12.25
CA GLN A 126 -13.02 46.87 -11.47
C GLN A 126 -11.85 47.86 -11.50
N TYR A 127 -10.61 47.39 -11.37
CA TYR A 127 -9.40 48.22 -11.51
C TYR A 127 -9.25 48.76 -12.93
N ALA A 128 -9.53 47.98 -13.97
CA ALA A 128 -9.50 48.42 -15.36
C ALA A 128 -10.57 49.50 -15.64
N MET A 129 -11.80 49.30 -15.15
CA MET A 129 -12.89 50.28 -15.25
C MET A 129 -12.58 51.54 -14.44
N GLY A 130 -11.97 51.41 -13.25
CA GLY A 130 -11.53 52.53 -12.43
C GLY A 130 -10.36 53.32 -13.06
N SER A 131 -9.45 52.65 -13.78
CA SER A 131 -8.35 53.28 -14.52
C SER A 131 -8.84 54.02 -15.77
N PHE A 132 -9.91 53.53 -16.41
CA PHE A 132 -10.57 54.22 -17.52
C PHE A 132 -11.27 55.50 -17.07
N ILE A 133 -11.99 55.49 -15.94
CA ILE A 133 -12.65 56.69 -15.39
C ILE A 133 -11.63 57.76 -14.96
N LYS A 134 -10.49 57.36 -14.38
CA LYS A 134 -9.39 58.28 -14.02
C LYS A 134 -8.73 58.90 -15.26
N ASN A 135 -8.57 58.15 -16.35
CA ASN A 135 -8.04 58.69 -17.62
C ASN A 135 -9.05 59.56 -18.39
N VAL A 136 -10.36 59.33 -18.23
CA VAL A 136 -11.40 60.21 -18.77
C VAL A 136 -11.44 61.53 -18.02
N GLN A 137 -11.34 61.55 -16.69
CA GLN A 137 -11.31 62.80 -15.93
C GLN A 137 -10.05 63.65 -16.14
N VAL A 138 -8.90 63.06 -16.48
CA VAL A 138 -7.68 63.83 -16.82
C VAL A 138 -7.82 64.55 -18.18
N LYS A 139 -8.63 64.02 -19.12
CA LYS A 139 -8.87 64.64 -20.43
C LYS A 139 -9.91 65.77 -20.43
N VAL A 140 -10.76 65.86 -19.40
CA VAL A 140 -11.81 66.90 -19.31
C VAL A 140 -11.30 68.18 -18.61
N VAL A 141 -10.09 68.17 -18.01
CA VAL A 141 -9.48 69.34 -17.36
C VAL A 141 -8.49 70.08 -18.28
N PHE A 142 -8.28 69.60 -19.51
CA PHE A 142 -7.39 70.21 -20.51
C PHE A 142 -8.12 70.56 -21.83
N PHE A 143 -9.31 71.15 -21.73
CA PHE A 143 -9.94 71.94 -22.80
C PHE A 143 -10.65 73.16 -22.20
#